data_AF-A0A0D0BSL5-F1
#
_entry.id   AF-A0A0D0BSL5-F1
#
_cell.length_a   1.000
_cell.length_b   1.000
_cell.length_c   1.000
_cell.angle_alpha   90.00
_cell.angle_beta   90.00
_cell.angle_gamma   90.00
#
_symmetry.space_group_name_H-M   'P 1'
#
loop_
_entity.id
_entity.type
_entity.pdbx_description
1 polymer ?
#
loop_
_entity_poly.entity_id
_entity_poly.type
_entity_poly.pdbx_seq_one_letter_code
_entity_poly.pdbx_strand_id
1 'polypeptide(L)'
;MTSEGGNSDPHLFNSVLLSSTVKKAATNALFTANELRRDLQGCIDTLDNIPPSYSSSEVCSVLSSVKDRVSADRSDAQQITRVEALQALENIGLLVVEVERRLHHWRAQYPDISPIKVDNENAFHDPGSGRSTPTLIAYSLALSQHSFARASEASTNITLQVMHLFGSALASLGGPPRLVQTCALEAIPNQIATIENQFDFDIEPVIHAVCPHCNYLYEPQLSPVSKDLLLAIHLYFIKMADQ
;
A
#
# COMPACT_ATOMS: atom_id res chain seq x y z
N MET A 1 -43.37 51.54 -29.40
CA MET A 1 -41.94 51.85 -29.20
C MET A 1 -41.38 50.77 -28.29
N THR A 2 -40.81 49.72 -28.93
CA THR A 2 -39.40 49.26 -28.77
C THR A 2 -39.14 48.66 -27.39
N SER A 3 -39.28 47.33 -27.23
CA SER A 3 -38.24 46.32 -27.51
C SER A 3 -36.96 46.56 -26.71
N GLU A 4 -36.67 45.68 -25.75
CA GLU A 4 -35.33 45.12 -25.55
C GLU A 4 -35.44 43.85 -24.69
N GLY A 5 -35.49 42.72 -25.37
CA GLY A 5 -35.31 41.40 -24.77
C GLY A 5 -33.83 41.20 -24.46
N GLY A 6 -33.48 41.17 -23.18
CA GLY A 6 -32.18 40.70 -22.71
C GLY A 6 -32.13 39.18 -22.83
N ASN A 7 -31.70 38.68 -23.99
CA ASN A 7 -31.36 37.27 -24.16
C ASN A 7 -30.01 37.01 -23.48
N SER A 8 -30.05 36.71 -22.18
CA SER A 8 -28.89 36.28 -21.41
C SER A 8 -28.50 34.87 -21.85
N ASP A 9 -27.61 34.77 -22.83
CA ASP A 9 -27.18 33.50 -23.42
C ASP A 9 -26.56 32.56 -22.34
N PRO A 10 -27.24 31.45 -21.98
CA PRO A 10 -26.79 30.56 -20.90
C PRO A 10 -25.48 29.81 -21.24
N HIS A 11 -25.12 29.74 -22.53
CA HIS A 11 -23.86 29.17 -22.99
C HIS A 11 -22.64 30.03 -22.60
N LEU A 12 -22.81 31.36 -22.51
CA LEU A 12 -21.72 32.29 -22.23
C LEU A 12 -21.33 32.27 -20.74
N PHE A 13 -22.33 32.17 -19.85
CA PHE A 13 -22.11 32.01 -18.40
C PHE A 13 -21.41 30.69 -18.06
N ASN A 14 -21.83 29.58 -18.68
CA ASN A 14 -21.19 28.28 -18.47
C ASN A 14 -19.74 28.27 -18.97
N SER A 15 -19.45 28.88 -20.13
CA SER A 15 -18.09 28.98 -20.67
C SER A 15 -17.15 29.82 -19.79
N VAL A 16 -17.64 30.88 -19.16
CA VAL A 16 -16.84 31.74 -18.25
C VAL A 16 -16.58 31.04 -16.91
N LEU A 17 -17.56 30.31 -16.38
CA LEU A 17 -17.40 29.51 -15.16
C LEU A 17 -16.45 28.31 -15.36
N LEU A 18 -16.54 27.62 -16.50
CA LEU A 18 -15.58 26.59 -16.90
C LEU A 18 -14.18 27.18 -17.10
N SER A 19 -14.04 28.33 -17.77
CA SER A 19 -12.73 28.98 -17.94
C SER A 19 -12.11 29.45 -16.62
N SER A 20 -12.89 29.93 -15.66
CA SER A 20 -12.37 30.44 -14.39
C SER A 20 -11.96 29.32 -13.43
N THR A 21 -12.72 28.22 -13.42
CA THR A 21 -12.40 27.01 -12.62
C THR A 21 -11.17 26.28 -13.17
N VAL A 22 -11.05 26.14 -14.49
CA VAL A 22 -9.84 25.57 -15.13
C VAL A 22 -8.60 26.39 -14.81
N LYS A 23 -8.68 27.72 -14.91
CA LYS A 23 -7.57 28.62 -14.55
C LYS A 23 -7.18 28.49 -13.08
N LYS A 24 -8.15 28.44 -12.17
CA LYS A 24 -7.91 28.26 -10.72
C LYS A 24 -7.26 26.91 -10.41
N ALA A 25 -7.71 25.85 -11.07
CA ALA A 25 -7.12 24.51 -10.91
C ALA A 25 -5.67 24.45 -11.42
N ALA A 26 -5.38 25.09 -12.56
CA ALA A 26 -4.04 25.18 -13.11
C ALA A 26 -3.10 26.00 -12.20
N THR A 27 -3.57 27.14 -11.67
CA THR A 27 -2.76 27.95 -10.72
C THR A 27 -2.48 27.20 -9.43
N ASN A 28 -3.45 26.44 -8.91
CA ASN A 28 -3.25 25.63 -7.71
C ASN A 28 -2.23 24.52 -7.95
N ALA A 29 -2.33 23.80 -9.08
CA ALA A 29 -1.38 22.75 -9.43
C ALA A 29 0.06 23.29 -9.56
N LEU A 30 0.23 24.45 -10.21
CA LEU A 30 1.52 25.13 -10.31
C LEU A 30 2.04 25.63 -8.97
N PHE A 31 1.15 26.13 -8.10
CA PHE A 31 1.52 26.54 -6.75
C PHE A 31 2.05 25.36 -5.95
N THR A 32 1.29 24.27 -5.88
CA THR A 32 1.72 23.04 -5.18
C THR A 32 3.04 22.50 -5.74
N ALA A 33 3.20 22.42 -7.07
CA ALA A 33 4.46 21.97 -7.66
C ALA A 33 5.65 22.87 -7.27
N ASN A 34 5.45 24.18 -7.17
CA ASN A 34 6.51 25.08 -6.72
C ASN A 34 6.84 24.95 -5.23
N GLU A 35 5.86 24.61 -4.39
CA GLU A 35 6.12 24.30 -2.97
C GLU A 35 6.96 23.02 -2.84
N LEU A 36 6.57 21.94 -3.52
CA LEU A 36 7.34 20.69 -3.55
C LEU A 36 8.78 20.92 -4.04
N ARG A 37 8.95 21.73 -5.09
CA ARG A 37 10.28 22.11 -5.59
C ARG A 37 11.12 22.82 -4.54
N ARG A 38 10.54 23.75 -3.79
CA ARG A 38 11.22 24.48 -2.71
C ARG A 38 11.59 23.55 -1.56
N ASP A 39 10.72 22.60 -1.22
CA ASP A 39 10.93 21.68 -0.12
C ASP A 39 12.05 20.67 -0.43
N LEU A 40 12.10 20.16 -1.68
CA LEU A 40 13.20 19.35 -2.18
C LEU A 40 14.53 20.11 -2.24
N GLN A 41 14.51 21.38 -2.64
CA GLN A 41 15.72 22.22 -2.58
C GLN A 41 16.19 22.41 -1.13
N GLY A 42 15.27 22.63 -0.19
CA GLY A 42 15.58 22.69 1.23
C GLY A 42 16.18 21.37 1.76
N CYS A 43 15.75 20.22 1.21
CA CYS A 43 16.36 18.93 1.52
C CYS A 43 17.80 18.84 1.02
N ILE A 44 18.07 19.28 -0.21
CA ILE A 44 19.44 19.38 -0.75
C ILE A 44 20.31 20.25 0.17
N ASP A 45 19.83 21.45 0.49
CA ASP A 45 20.57 22.41 1.31
C ASP A 45 20.84 21.83 2.71
N THR A 46 19.89 21.08 3.27
CA THR A 46 20.08 20.38 4.56
C THR A 46 21.18 19.32 4.48
N LEU A 47 21.22 18.54 3.39
CA LEU A 47 22.24 17.50 3.18
C LEU A 47 23.62 18.09 2.89
N ASP A 48 23.70 19.24 2.20
CA ASP A 48 24.97 19.90 1.89
C ASP A 48 25.55 20.65 3.10
N ASN A 49 24.71 21.01 4.08
CA ASN A 49 25.10 21.76 5.27
C ASN A 49 25.02 20.96 6.58
N ILE A 50 25.12 19.62 6.52
CA ILE A 50 25.22 18.80 7.74
C ILE A 50 26.49 19.22 8.50
N PRO A 51 26.38 19.70 9.76
CA PRO A 51 27.54 20.17 10.49
C PRO A 51 28.54 19.04 10.77
N PRO A 52 29.85 19.29 10.63
CA PRO A 52 30.88 18.29 10.91
C PRO A 52 30.93 17.90 12.40
N SER A 53 30.31 18.69 13.28
CA SER A 53 30.20 18.42 14.71
C SER A 53 29.10 17.42 15.07
N TYR A 54 28.26 17.01 14.12
CA TYR A 54 27.18 16.06 14.39
C TYR A 54 27.74 14.66 14.65
N SER A 55 27.17 13.98 15.65
CA SER A 55 27.40 12.57 15.90
C SER A 55 26.77 11.70 14.80
N SER A 56 27.23 10.45 14.68
CA SER A 56 26.67 9.49 13.71
C SER A 56 25.15 9.32 13.84
N SER A 57 24.62 9.31 15.08
CA SER A 57 23.18 9.22 15.35
C SER A 57 22.41 10.45 14.85
N GLU A 58 22.96 11.65 15.05
CA GLU A 58 22.35 12.90 14.57
C GLU A 58 22.36 12.97 13.05
N VAL A 59 23.45 12.56 12.40
CA VAL A 59 23.53 12.44 10.94
C VAL A 59 22.46 11.46 10.45
N CYS A 60 22.37 10.25 11.01
CA CYS A 60 21.36 9.26 10.63
C CYS A 60 19.91 9.80 10.80
N SER A 61 19.63 10.54 11.87
CA SER A 61 18.33 11.19 12.09
C SER A 61 17.98 12.19 10.97
N VAL A 62 18.94 13.03 10.58
CA VAL A 62 18.78 13.97 9.46
C VAL A 62 18.53 13.21 8.15
N LEU A 63 19.32 12.17 7.86
CA LEU A 63 19.17 11.36 6.64
C LEU A 63 17.79 10.67 6.57
N SER A 64 17.28 10.17 7.69
CA SER A 64 15.94 9.58 7.77
C SER A 64 14.85 10.63 7.56
N SER A 65 14.94 11.78 8.24
CA SER A 65 13.98 12.87 8.07
C SER A 65 13.92 13.38 6.63
N VAL A 66 15.07 13.53 5.96
CA VAL A 66 15.12 13.94 4.55
C VAL A 66 14.52 12.86 3.64
N LYS A 67 14.79 11.57 3.91
CA LYS A 67 14.18 10.46 3.15
C LYS A 67 12.66 10.48 3.24
N ASP A 68 12.11 10.67 4.44
CA ASP A 68 10.67 10.69 4.68
C ASP A 68 10.00 11.86 3.95
N ARG A 69 10.61 13.05 4.02
CA ARG A 69 10.16 14.24 3.28
C ARG A 69 10.16 14.03 1.77
N VAL A 70 11.25 13.50 1.20
CA VAL A 70 11.33 13.21 -0.25
C VAL A 70 10.27 12.20 -0.68
N SER A 71 9.98 11.21 0.17
CA SER A 71 8.95 10.21 -0.11
C SER A 71 7.55 10.82 -0.12
N ALA A 72 7.26 11.70 0.85
CA ALA A 72 6.01 12.46 0.88
C ALA A 72 5.89 13.40 -0.33
N ASP A 73 6.91 14.20 -0.63
CA ASP A 73 6.91 15.13 -1.76
C ASP A 73 6.75 14.42 -3.11
N ARG A 74 7.35 13.22 -3.25
CA ARG A 74 7.17 12.35 -4.42
C ARG A 74 5.73 11.88 -4.56
N SER A 75 5.10 11.44 -3.46
CA SER A 75 3.69 11.02 -3.45
C SER A 75 2.77 12.17 -3.84
N ASP A 76 2.98 13.36 -3.28
CA ASP A 76 2.20 14.55 -3.59
C ASP A 76 2.37 14.98 -5.05
N ALA A 77 3.59 14.90 -5.60
CA ALA A 77 3.84 15.18 -7.00
C ALA A 77 3.06 14.24 -7.95
N GLN A 78 2.92 12.96 -7.59
CA GLN A 78 2.16 11.98 -8.39
C GLN A 78 0.65 12.28 -8.45
N GLN A 79 0.12 13.02 -7.46
CA GLN A 79 -1.29 13.41 -7.45
C GLN A 79 -1.58 14.60 -8.38
N ILE A 80 -0.55 15.29 -8.87
CA ILE A 80 -0.70 16.43 -9.78
C ILE A 80 -0.87 15.92 -11.22
N THR A 81 -2.08 16.02 -11.74
CA THR A 81 -2.45 15.51 -13.08
C THR A 81 -2.59 16.59 -14.16
N ARG A 82 -2.37 17.86 -13.80
CA ARG A 82 -2.61 19.00 -14.70
C ARG A 82 -1.45 19.20 -15.68
N VAL A 83 -1.78 19.34 -16.97
CA VAL A 83 -0.81 19.49 -18.07
C VAL A 83 0.05 20.74 -17.90
N GLU A 84 -0.54 21.80 -17.36
CA GLU A 84 0.13 23.08 -17.13
C GLU A 84 1.28 22.98 -16.11
N ALA A 85 1.27 21.95 -15.25
CA ALA A 85 2.30 21.71 -14.25
C ALA A 85 3.39 20.72 -14.71
N LEU A 86 3.30 20.15 -15.93
CA LEU A 86 4.23 19.10 -16.38
C LEU A 86 5.70 19.52 -16.32
N GLN A 87 6.03 20.72 -16.78
CA GLN A 87 7.41 21.21 -16.73
C GLN A 87 7.91 21.37 -15.28
N ALA A 88 7.02 21.74 -14.35
CA ALA A 88 7.37 21.81 -12.94
C ALA A 88 7.57 20.41 -12.34
N LEU A 89 6.76 19.42 -12.76
CA LEU A 89 6.91 18.02 -12.37
C LEU A 89 8.20 17.38 -12.89
N GLU A 90 8.62 17.70 -14.11
CA GLU A 90 9.93 17.26 -14.64
C GLU A 90 11.08 17.78 -13.76
N ASN A 91 11.04 19.06 -13.40
CA ASN A 91 12.04 19.67 -12.52
C ASN A 91 12.03 19.03 -11.12
N ILE A 92 10.85 18.74 -10.57
CA ILE A 92 10.71 17.99 -9.30
C ILE A 92 11.38 16.61 -9.44
N GLY A 93 11.13 15.89 -10.54
CA GLY A 93 11.75 14.59 -10.78
C GLY A 93 13.28 14.64 -10.78
N LEU A 94 13.86 15.65 -11.42
CA LEU A 94 15.32 15.87 -11.40
C LEU A 94 15.84 16.16 -9.98
N LEU A 95 15.13 16.97 -9.19
CA LEU A 95 15.49 17.27 -7.81
C LEU A 95 15.40 16.03 -6.91
N VAL A 96 14.36 15.21 -7.07
CA VAL A 96 14.22 13.95 -6.32
C VAL A 96 15.42 13.03 -6.57
N VAL A 97 15.78 12.81 -7.84
CA VAL A 97 16.96 12.01 -8.21
C VAL A 97 18.23 12.55 -7.56
N GLU A 98 18.37 13.86 -7.54
CA GLU A 98 19.56 14.51 -7.00
C GLU A 98 19.62 14.46 -5.45
N VAL A 99 18.49 14.56 -4.76
CA VAL A 99 18.41 14.32 -3.30
C VAL A 99 18.75 12.86 -2.98
N GLU A 100 18.20 11.91 -3.75
CA GLU A 100 18.46 10.49 -3.56
C GLU A 100 19.94 10.15 -3.77
N ARG A 101 20.58 10.75 -4.77
CA ARG A 101 22.02 10.63 -5.00
C ARG A 101 22.84 11.11 -3.79
N ARG A 102 22.47 12.26 -3.20
CA ARG A 102 23.14 12.78 -1.99
C ARG A 102 22.89 11.91 -0.77
N LEU A 103 21.66 11.45 -0.56
CA LEU A 103 21.32 10.51 0.52
C LEU A 103 22.15 9.24 0.40
N HIS A 104 22.30 8.70 -0.82
CA HIS A 104 23.12 7.53 -1.07
C HIS A 104 24.59 7.77 -0.71
N HIS A 105 25.14 8.92 -1.09
CA HIS A 105 26.51 9.31 -0.74
C HIS A 105 26.75 9.38 0.78
N TRP A 106 25.83 10.01 1.52
CA TRP A 106 25.93 10.09 2.97
C TRP A 106 25.76 8.73 3.65
N ARG A 107 24.83 7.88 3.18
CA ARG A 107 24.63 6.53 3.71
C ARG A 107 25.80 5.58 3.47
N ALA A 108 26.63 5.83 2.45
CA ALA A 108 27.86 5.07 2.27
C ALA A 108 28.88 5.36 3.40
N GLN A 109 28.85 6.57 3.98
CA GLN A 109 29.74 6.98 5.06
C GLN A 109 29.14 6.70 6.45
N TYR A 110 27.82 6.82 6.56
CA TYR A 110 27.04 6.59 7.79
C TYR A 110 25.97 5.54 7.50
N PRO A 111 26.35 4.24 7.49
CA PRO A 111 25.41 3.18 7.20
C PRO A 111 24.33 3.13 8.27
N ASP A 112 23.08 3.08 7.83
CA ASP A 112 21.95 2.90 8.73
C ASP A 112 22.00 1.46 9.27
N ILE A 113 22.38 1.29 10.53
CA ILE A 113 22.41 0.00 11.22
C ILE A 113 21.05 -0.36 11.85
N SER A 114 20.04 0.49 11.67
CA SER A 114 18.70 0.22 12.18
C SER A 114 18.11 -1.01 11.50
N PRO A 115 17.25 -1.78 12.20
CA PRO A 115 16.49 -2.84 11.57
C PRO A 115 15.72 -2.29 10.37
N ILE A 116 15.77 -3.00 9.24
CA ILE A 116 15.07 -2.60 8.02
C ILE A 116 13.58 -2.55 8.31
N LYS A 117 13.01 -1.35 8.27
CA LYS A 117 11.57 -1.16 8.36
C LYS A 117 10.97 -1.39 6.97
N VAL A 118 10.45 -2.58 6.75
CA VAL A 118 9.63 -2.89 5.56
C VAL A 118 8.27 -2.22 5.77
N ASP A 119 7.92 -1.28 4.90
CA ASP A 119 6.60 -0.70 4.90
C ASP A 119 5.60 -1.72 4.36
N ASN A 120 4.80 -2.28 5.26
CA ASN A 120 3.78 -3.26 4.96
C ASN A 120 2.37 -2.65 5.05
N GLU A 121 2.22 -1.33 5.10
CA GLU A 121 0.91 -0.67 5.28
C GLU A 121 -0.09 -1.08 4.20
N ASN A 122 0.38 -1.32 2.98
CA ASN A 122 -0.45 -1.80 1.86
C ASN A 122 -0.47 -3.33 1.72
N ALA A 123 0.33 -4.07 2.50
CA ALA A 123 0.43 -5.52 2.42
C ALA A 123 -0.53 -6.24 3.38
N PHE A 124 -0.99 -5.56 4.44
CA PHE A 124 -1.92 -6.13 5.40
C PHE A 124 -3.35 -5.66 5.13
N HIS A 125 -4.04 -6.39 4.26
CA HIS A 125 -5.51 -6.34 4.21
C HIS A 125 -6.07 -7.08 5.45
N ASP A 126 -7.12 -6.54 6.09
CA ASP A 126 -7.89 -7.29 7.09
C ASP A 126 -9.05 -8.02 6.38
N PRO A 127 -8.88 -9.30 5.98
CA PRO A 127 -9.93 -10.08 5.34
C PRO A 127 -11.13 -10.36 6.24
N GLY A 128 -10.98 -10.15 7.56
CA GLY A 128 -12.06 -10.28 8.54
C GLY A 128 -12.94 -9.04 8.68
N SER A 129 -12.50 -7.89 8.15
CA SER A 129 -13.24 -6.64 8.25
C SER A 129 -14.64 -6.76 7.62
N GLY A 130 -15.67 -6.38 8.38
CA GLY A 130 -17.07 -6.44 7.94
C GLY A 130 -17.69 -7.85 7.92
N ARG A 131 -16.99 -8.89 8.38
CA ARG A 131 -17.53 -10.26 8.48
C ARG A 131 -18.20 -10.49 9.83
N SER A 132 -19.26 -11.31 9.82
CA SER A 132 -19.94 -11.69 11.04
C SER A 132 -19.09 -12.69 11.86
N THR A 133 -19.19 -12.67 13.19
CA THR A 133 -18.47 -13.61 14.06
C THR A 133 -18.72 -15.08 13.69
N PRO A 134 -19.95 -15.54 13.37
CA PRO A 134 -20.18 -16.90 12.90
C PRO A 134 -19.42 -17.25 11.61
N THR A 135 -19.33 -16.30 10.68
CA THR A 135 -18.56 -16.47 9.43
C THR A 135 -17.07 -16.65 9.73
N LEU A 136 -16.51 -15.82 10.62
CA LEU A 136 -15.11 -15.92 11.04
C LEU A 136 -14.80 -17.25 11.74
N ILE A 137 -15.72 -17.77 12.56
CA ILE A 137 -15.58 -19.09 13.21
C ILE A 137 -15.55 -20.20 12.15
N ALA A 138 -16.46 -20.16 11.17
CA ALA A 138 -16.49 -21.14 10.08
C ALA A 138 -15.19 -21.11 9.26
N TYR A 139 -14.67 -19.91 8.97
CA TYR A 139 -13.42 -19.73 8.23
C TYR A 139 -12.23 -20.30 9.02
N SER A 140 -12.13 -19.98 10.31
CA SER A 140 -11.05 -20.43 11.18
C SER A 140 -11.02 -21.95 11.33
N LEU A 141 -12.20 -22.58 11.43
CA LEU A 141 -12.33 -24.04 11.50
C LEU A 141 -11.94 -24.71 10.18
N ALA A 142 -12.41 -24.17 9.05
CA ALA A 142 -12.07 -24.71 7.73
C ALA A 142 -10.57 -24.57 7.42
N LEU A 143 -9.99 -23.40 7.66
CA LEU A 143 -8.56 -23.15 7.45
C LEU A 143 -7.69 -23.99 8.39
N SER A 144 -8.03 -24.08 9.67
CA SER A 144 -7.25 -24.91 10.61
C SER A 144 -7.24 -26.39 10.22
N GLN A 145 -8.36 -26.91 9.73
CA GLN A 145 -8.42 -28.27 9.19
C GLN A 145 -7.55 -28.43 7.94
N HIS A 146 -7.62 -27.47 7.02
CA HIS A 146 -6.83 -27.52 5.79
C HIS A 146 -5.32 -27.43 6.06
N SER A 147 -4.88 -26.43 6.83
CA SER A 147 -3.47 -26.16 7.10
C SER A 147 -2.82 -27.17 8.05
N PHE A 148 -3.50 -27.57 9.14
CA PHE A 148 -2.86 -28.38 10.20
C PHE A 148 -3.14 -29.89 10.09
N ALA A 149 -4.29 -30.29 9.53
CA ALA A 149 -4.61 -31.72 9.41
C ALA A 149 -4.26 -32.30 8.04
N ARG A 150 -3.70 -31.49 7.11
CA ARG A 150 -3.61 -31.82 5.67
C ARG A 150 -4.95 -32.38 5.15
N ALA A 151 -6.04 -31.88 5.71
CA ALA A 151 -7.36 -32.36 5.39
C ALA A 151 -7.59 -32.05 3.90
N SER A 152 -8.02 -33.06 3.14
CA SER A 152 -8.26 -32.88 1.72
C SER A 152 -9.29 -31.77 1.51
N GLU A 153 -9.20 -31.06 0.38
CA GLU A 153 -10.14 -30.01 0.00
C GLU A 153 -11.61 -30.45 0.22
N ALA A 154 -11.92 -31.70 -0.11
CA ALA A 154 -13.23 -32.31 0.10
C ALA A 154 -13.69 -32.29 1.56
N SER A 155 -12.82 -32.61 2.51
CA SER A 155 -13.17 -32.62 3.94
C SER A 155 -13.39 -31.21 4.50
N THR A 156 -12.61 -30.24 4.06
CA THR A 156 -12.77 -28.84 4.46
C THR A 156 -14.06 -28.24 3.89
N ASN A 157 -14.39 -28.56 2.63
CA ASN A 157 -15.65 -28.16 2.01
C ASN A 157 -16.86 -28.75 2.74
N ILE A 158 -16.77 -30.01 3.20
CA ILE A 158 -17.80 -30.63 4.03
C ILE A 158 -17.98 -29.87 5.33
N THR A 159 -16.90 -29.46 6.01
CA THR A 159 -17.01 -28.67 7.25
C THR A 159 -17.75 -27.36 7.03
N LEU A 160 -17.47 -26.65 5.94
CA LEU A 160 -18.19 -25.42 5.59
C LEU A 160 -19.68 -25.67 5.34
N GLN A 161 -20.02 -26.75 4.64
CA GLN A 161 -21.40 -27.15 4.40
C GLN A 161 -22.12 -27.56 5.69
N VAL A 162 -21.45 -28.28 6.60
CA VAL A 162 -22.00 -28.66 7.91
C VAL A 162 -22.25 -27.41 8.75
N MET A 163 -21.35 -26.43 8.75
CA MET A 163 -21.55 -25.15 9.43
C MET A 163 -22.75 -24.38 8.88
N HIS A 164 -22.89 -24.33 7.56
CA HIS A 164 -24.05 -23.71 6.91
C HIS A 164 -25.36 -24.43 7.28
N LEU A 165 -25.37 -25.76 7.24
CA LEU A 165 -26.54 -26.58 7.59
C LEU A 165 -26.91 -26.40 9.06
N PHE A 166 -25.94 -26.47 9.97
CA PHE A 166 -26.15 -26.30 11.40
C PHE A 166 -26.65 -24.89 11.73
N GLY A 167 -26.05 -23.86 11.15
CA GLY A 167 -26.48 -22.48 11.33
C GLY A 167 -27.90 -22.25 10.80
N SER A 168 -28.26 -22.86 9.66
CA SER A 168 -29.61 -22.82 9.09
C SER A 168 -30.65 -23.48 9.99
N ALA A 169 -30.30 -24.64 10.56
CA ALA A 169 -31.16 -25.34 11.52
C ALA A 169 -31.36 -24.52 12.80
N LEU A 170 -30.30 -23.95 13.36
CA LEU A 170 -30.37 -23.09 14.54
C LEU A 170 -31.20 -21.83 14.30
N ALA A 171 -31.03 -21.16 13.16
CA ALA A 171 -31.82 -19.98 12.83
C ALA A 171 -33.32 -20.31 12.75
N SER A 172 -33.66 -21.51 12.25
CA SER A 172 -35.04 -21.98 12.07
C SER A 172 -35.75 -22.34 13.37
N LEU A 173 -35.02 -22.68 14.44
CA LEU A 173 -35.61 -23.00 15.76
C LEU A 173 -36.32 -21.80 16.40
N GLY A 174 -35.97 -20.58 16.01
CA GLY A 174 -36.61 -19.33 16.45
C GLY A 174 -37.72 -18.83 15.53
N GLY A 175 -38.09 -19.58 14.49
CA GLY A 175 -38.94 -19.13 13.38
C GLY A 175 -38.13 -18.83 12.11
N PRO A 176 -38.68 -18.09 11.14
CA PRO A 176 -37.95 -17.73 9.92
C PRO A 176 -36.65 -16.96 10.24
N PRO A 177 -35.52 -17.27 9.57
CA PRO A 177 -34.26 -16.56 9.78
C PRO A 177 -34.40 -15.06 9.57
N ARG A 178 -33.82 -14.27 10.47
CA ARG A 178 -33.73 -12.81 10.31
C ARG A 178 -32.74 -12.48 9.21
N LEU A 179 -32.91 -11.32 8.55
CA LEU A 179 -32.03 -10.86 7.47
C LEU A 179 -30.54 -10.98 7.82
N VAL A 180 -30.14 -10.57 9.03
CA VAL A 180 -28.74 -10.66 9.49
C VAL A 180 -28.23 -12.11 9.57
N GLN A 181 -29.09 -13.05 9.97
CA GLN A 181 -28.75 -14.47 10.04
C GLN A 181 -28.64 -15.06 8.64
N THR A 182 -29.55 -14.70 7.73
CA THR A 182 -29.49 -15.09 6.32
C THR A 182 -28.19 -14.60 5.68
N CYS A 183 -27.86 -13.31 5.84
CA CYS A 183 -26.61 -12.75 5.31
C CYS A 183 -25.36 -13.40 5.91
N ALA A 184 -25.39 -13.76 7.21
CA ALA A 184 -24.26 -14.45 7.85
C ALA A 184 -24.06 -15.88 7.32
N LEU A 185 -25.16 -16.59 7.01
CA LEU A 185 -25.13 -17.93 6.42
C LEU A 185 -24.66 -17.89 4.97
N GLU A 186 -25.22 -17.00 4.16
CA GLU A 186 -24.83 -16.80 2.76
C GLU A 186 -23.37 -16.37 2.60
N ALA A 187 -22.81 -15.69 3.62
CA ALA A 187 -21.40 -15.31 3.64
C ALA A 187 -20.44 -16.49 3.86
N ILE A 188 -20.92 -17.68 4.26
CA ILE A 188 -20.09 -18.89 4.39
C ILE A 188 -19.97 -19.54 3.01
N PRO A 189 -18.79 -19.54 2.36
CA PRO A 189 -18.62 -20.16 1.06
C PRO A 189 -18.62 -21.68 1.20
N ASN A 190 -18.95 -22.37 0.10
CA ASN A 190 -19.00 -23.83 0.06
C ASN A 190 -17.65 -24.48 -0.28
N GLN A 191 -16.62 -23.66 -0.53
CA GLN A 191 -15.31 -24.09 -1.00
C GLN A 191 -14.20 -23.40 -0.20
N ILE A 192 -13.21 -24.17 0.25
CA ILE A 192 -12.05 -23.67 0.98
C ILE A 192 -11.20 -22.74 0.12
N ALA A 193 -11.06 -23.02 -1.18
CA ALA A 193 -10.35 -22.17 -2.12
C ALA A 193 -10.88 -20.72 -2.13
N THR A 194 -12.19 -20.52 -1.92
CA THR A 194 -12.77 -19.19 -1.81
C THR A 194 -12.29 -18.44 -0.57
N ILE A 195 -12.09 -19.15 0.54
CA ILE A 195 -11.55 -18.57 1.78
C ILE A 195 -10.05 -18.31 1.62
N GLU A 196 -9.32 -19.23 1.01
CA GLU A 196 -7.88 -19.09 0.76
C GLU A 196 -7.56 -17.87 -0.09
N ASN A 197 -8.33 -17.67 -1.17
CA ASN A 197 -8.23 -16.48 -2.01
C ASN A 197 -8.70 -15.21 -1.29
N GLN A 198 -9.67 -15.28 -0.37
CA GLN A 198 -10.12 -14.09 0.38
C GLN A 198 -9.12 -13.64 1.44
N PHE A 199 -8.37 -14.58 2.01
CA PHE A 199 -7.38 -14.34 3.04
C PHE A 199 -5.96 -14.29 2.47
N ASP A 200 -5.84 -14.33 1.15
CA ASP A 200 -4.59 -14.23 0.42
C ASP A 200 -3.51 -15.22 0.92
N PHE A 201 -3.92 -16.45 1.24
CA PHE A 201 -3.01 -17.50 1.74
C PHE A 201 -1.98 -17.97 0.69
N ASP A 202 -2.22 -17.66 -0.59
CA ASP A 202 -1.34 -17.97 -1.72
C ASP A 202 -0.50 -16.78 -2.19
N ILE A 203 -0.30 -15.73 -1.35
CA ILE A 203 0.65 -14.65 -1.72
C ILE A 203 2.05 -15.25 -1.83
N GLU A 204 2.61 -15.19 -3.03
CA GLU A 204 4.02 -15.47 -3.25
C GLU A 204 4.85 -14.38 -2.58
N PRO A 205 5.71 -14.71 -1.58
CA PRO A 205 6.49 -13.71 -0.89
C PRO A 205 7.49 -13.07 -1.86
N VAL A 206 7.45 -11.74 -1.94
CA VAL A 206 8.38 -10.98 -2.79
C VAL A 206 9.71 -10.81 -2.06
N ILE A 207 10.72 -11.60 -2.45
CA ILE A 207 12.05 -11.58 -1.84
C ILE A 207 12.83 -10.36 -2.34
N HIS A 208 13.18 -9.47 -1.40
CA HIS A 208 14.07 -8.34 -1.65
C HIS A 208 15.49 -8.68 -1.20
N ALA A 209 16.50 -8.24 -1.96
CA ALA A 209 17.88 -8.36 -1.54
C ALA A 209 18.27 -7.17 -0.65
N VAL A 210 19.07 -7.42 0.37
CA VAL A 210 19.54 -6.41 1.32
C VAL A 210 21.06 -6.28 1.22
N CYS A 211 21.56 -5.05 1.07
CA CYS A 211 22.99 -4.80 1.19
C CYS A 211 23.44 -4.95 2.64
N PRO A 212 24.35 -5.87 3.00
CA PRO A 212 24.79 -6.04 4.38
C PRO A 212 25.65 -4.88 4.91
N HIS A 213 26.10 -3.97 4.03
CA HIS A 213 26.97 -2.84 4.41
C HIS A 213 26.20 -1.53 4.62
N CYS A 214 25.11 -1.31 3.88
CA CYS A 214 24.36 -0.06 3.93
C CYS A 214 22.86 -0.23 4.15
N ASN A 215 22.40 -1.47 4.40
CA ASN A 215 20.99 -1.85 4.58
C ASN A 215 20.05 -1.33 3.48
N TYR A 216 20.60 -1.09 2.29
CA TYR A 216 19.82 -0.72 1.11
C TYR A 216 19.01 -1.93 0.64
N LEU A 217 17.71 -1.71 0.46
CA LEU A 217 16.76 -2.69 -0.08
C LEU A 217 16.77 -2.59 -1.61
N TYR A 218 17.21 -3.65 -2.28
CA TYR A 218 17.13 -3.75 -3.73
C TYR A 218 15.79 -4.34 -4.13
N GLU A 219 15.19 -3.76 -5.18
CA GLU A 219 13.98 -4.32 -5.77
C GLU A 219 14.23 -5.75 -6.27
N PRO A 220 13.20 -6.62 -6.23
CA PRO A 220 13.29 -7.99 -6.69
C PRO A 220 13.60 -7.97 -8.18
N GLN A 221 14.76 -8.50 -8.57
CA GLN A 221 15.00 -8.74 -9.99
C GLN A 221 14.18 -9.98 -10.38
N LEU A 222 13.08 -9.75 -11.09
CA LEU A 222 12.24 -10.79 -11.69
C LEU A 222 13.05 -11.55 -12.75
N SER A 223 13.88 -12.50 -12.31
CA SER A 223 14.39 -13.56 -13.17
C SER A 223 13.56 -14.83 -12.90
N PRO A 224 13.21 -15.61 -13.93
CA PRO A 224 12.35 -16.78 -13.81
C PRO A 224 13.15 -17.98 -13.26
N VAL A 225 13.77 -17.82 -12.08
CA VAL A 225 14.57 -18.89 -11.47
C VAL A 225 13.85 -19.45 -10.26
N SER A 226 13.07 -20.47 -10.59
CA SER A 226 12.78 -21.71 -9.86
C SER A 226 12.35 -21.65 -8.39
N LYS A 227 11.17 -22.24 -8.17
CA LYS A 227 10.59 -22.68 -6.88
C LYS A 227 11.57 -23.48 -5.99
N ASP A 228 12.71 -23.91 -6.52
CA ASP A 228 13.77 -24.60 -5.78
C ASP A 228 14.51 -23.71 -4.76
N LEU A 229 14.53 -22.37 -4.94
CA LEU A 229 15.24 -21.47 -4.00
C LEU A 229 14.49 -21.31 -2.67
N LEU A 230 13.15 -21.37 -2.69
CA LEU A 230 12.31 -21.29 -1.50
C LEU A 230 12.55 -22.47 -0.55
N LEU A 231 12.79 -23.68 -1.09
CA LEU A 231 13.13 -24.85 -0.28
C LEU A 231 14.52 -24.72 0.37
N ALA A 232 15.48 -24.10 -0.32
CA ALA A 232 16.83 -23.90 0.19
C ALA A 232 16.88 -22.87 1.34
N ILE A 233 16.10 -21.79 1.25
CA ILE A 233 16.02 -20.76 2.31
C ILE A 233 15.28 -21.31 3.54
N HIS A 234 14.20 -22.08 3.36
CA HIS A 234 13.47 -22.69 4.46
C HIS A 234 14.32 -23.70 5.27
N LEU A 235 15.21 -24.43 4.58
CA LEU A 235 16.17 -25.34 5.23
C LEU A 235 17.30 -24.60 5.95
N TYR A 236 17.72 -23.44 5.45
CA TYR A 236 18.79 -22.65 6.09
C TYR A 236 18.33 -22.00 7.41
N PHE A 237 17.08 -21.55 7.50
CA PHE A 237 16.53 -20.98 8.73
C PHE A 237 16.29 -22.03 9.83
N ILE A 238 15.85 -23.24 9.47
CA ILE A 238 15.66 -24.33 10.46
C ILE A 238 17.02 -24.74 11.06
N LYS A 239 18.09 -24.76 10.26
CA LYS A 239 19.41 -25.19 10.72
C LYS A 239 20.12 -24.18 11.64
N MET A 240 19.69 -22.92 11.63
CA MET A 240 20.22 -21.85 12.50
C MET A 240 19.45 -21.72 13.82
N ALA A 241 18.28 -22.35 13.97
CA ALA A 241 17.52 -22.39 15.22
C ALA A 241 17.93 -23.54 16.15
N ASP A 242 18.73 -24.48 15.66
CA ASP A 242 19.26 -25.65 16.40
C ASP A 242 20.73 -25.47 16.86
N GLN A 243 21.25 -24.23 16.90
CA GLN A 243 22.56 -23.86 17.48
C GLN A 243 22.38 -22.81 18.57
#